data_AF-T1AUQ9-F1
#
_entry.id   AF-T1AUQ9-F1
#
_cell.length_a   1.000
_cell.length_b   1.000
_cell.length_c   1.000
_cell.angle_alpha   90.00
_cell.angle_beta   90.00
_cell.angle_gamma   90.00
#
_symmetry.space_group_name_H-M   'P 1'
#
loop_
_entity.id
_entity.type
_entity.pdbx_description
1 polymer ?
#
loop_
_entity_poly.entity_id
_entity_poly.type
_entity_poly.pdbx_seq_one_letter_code
_entity_poly.pdbx_strand_id
1 'polypeptide(L)'
;RAVQVPGLSNLFVPPIANRVAMQSTGIKSPIGIVVSGPDPVELQHLSEAIARVAKKVRGVGSAVSDYIAGGRYVDVRVRPDAAARYGLTQADVQDVIATAVGGDPIGETVQGRERFPIVLRYPRAERQTISALRHLLIVAPDGAQLPLESVADIRVAAGP
;
A
#
# COMPACT_ATOMS: atom_id res chain seq x y z
N ARG A 1 24.52 -14.33 -16.75
CA ARG A 1 25.18 -13.18 -16.09
C ARG A 1 24.17 -12.59 -15.12
N ALA A 2 24.49 -12.44 -13.83
CA ALA A 2 23.56 -11.91 -12.83
C ALA A 2 23.52 -10.38 -12.89
N VAL A 3 22.36 -9.76 -12.59
CA VAL A 3 22.20 -8.30 -12.56
C VAL A 3 22.77 -7.76 -11.24
N GLN A 4 23.54 -6.68 -11.31
CA GLN A 4 24.15 -6.04 -10.13
C GLN A 4 23.56 -4.65 -9.91
N VAL A 5 22.46 -4.60 -9.17
CA VAL A 5 21.78 -3.34 -8.79
C VAL A 5 21.58 -3.34 -7.27
N PRO A 6 21.92 -2.25 -6.56
CA PRO A 6 21.66 -2.15 -5.13
C PRO A 6 20.19 -2.39 -4.79
N GLY A 7 19.93 -3.19 -3.76
CA GLY A 7 18.56 -3.54 -3.33
C GLY A 7 17.87 -4.63 -4.16
N LEU A 8 18.52 -5.18 -5.20
CA LEU A 8 17.97 -6.28 -6.01
C LEU A 8 18.67 -7.61 -5.71
N SER A 9 17.88 -8.66 -5.51
CA SER A 9 18.40 -10.03 -5.36
C SER A 9 17.97 -10.89 -6.52
N ASN A 10 18.94 -11.61 -7.10
CA ASN A 10 18.72 -12.44 -8.27
C ASN A 10 18.17 -13.81 -7.87
N LEU A 11 17.04 -14.22 -8.45
CA LEU A 11 16.50 -15.58 -8.33
C LEU A 11 16.17 -16.09 -9.75
N PHE A 12 16.77 -17.22 -10.14
CA PHE A 12 16.55 -17.83 -11.45
C PHE A 12 15.95 -19.22 -11.28
N VAL A 13 14.74 -19.42 -11.79
CA VAL A 13 13.99 -20.69 -11.67
C VAL A 13 13.23 -20.99 -12.97
N PRO A 14 13.16 -22.26 -13.42
CA PRO A 14 12.29 -22.63 -14.53
C PRO A 14 10.81 -22.38 -14.20
N PRO A 15 9.99 -21.83 -15.12
CA PRO A 15 8.60 -21.43 -14.81
C PRO A 15 7.70 -22.55 -14.29
N ILE A 16 7.83 -23.76 -14.84
CA ILE A 16 7.02 -24.92 -14.42
C ILE A 16 7.41 -25.35 -13.01
N ALA A 17 8.71 -25.55 -12.75
CA ALA A 17 9.21 -25.95 -11.44
C ALA A 17 8.85 -24.92 -10.36
N ASN A 18 8.97 -23.63 -10.66
CA ASN A 18 8.57 -22.55 -9.76
C ASN A 18 7.07 -22.62 -9.41
N ARG A 19 6.19 -22.83 -10.39
CA ARG A 19 4.74 -22.94 -10.14
C ARG A 19 4.41 -24.15 -9.26
N VAL A 20 5.01 -25.30 -9.53
CA VAL A 20 4.82 -26.51 -8.70
C VAL A 20 5.29 -26.24 -7.27
N ALA A 21 6.50 -25.69 -7.09
CA ALA A 21 7.04 -25.38 -5.77
C ALA A 21 6.16 -24.38 -5.00
N MET A 22 5.72 -23.30 -5.65
CA MET A 22 4.81 -22.32 -5.04
C MET A 22 3.45 -22.92 -4.69
N GLN A 23 2.91 -23.81 -5.53
CA GLN A 23 1.63 -24.47 -5.25
C GLN A 23 1.71 -25.41 -4.05
N SER A 24 2.85 -26.08 -3.85
CA SER A 24 3.05 -26.99 -2.73
C SER A 24 3.50 -26.30 -1.44
N THR A 25 4.27 -25.22 -1.53
CA THR A 25 4.95 -24.62 -0.36
C THR A 25 4.72 -23.12 -0.18
N GLY A 26 4.22 -22.43 -1.20
CA GLY A 26 4.14 -20.97 -1.24
C GLY A 26 5.46 -20.26 -1.58
N ILE A 27 6.58 -20.99 -1.66
CA ILE A 27 7.94 -20.42 -1.79
C ILE A 27 8.41 -20.49 -3.23
N LYS A 28 8.97 -19.38 -3.74
CA LYS A 28 9.50 -19.26 -5.12
C LYS A 28 10.91 -19.83 -5.28
N SER A 29 11.70 -19.81 -4.21
CA SER A 29 13.07 -20.30 -4.21
C SER A 29 13.14 -21.81 -3.96
N PRO A 30 14.17 -22.51 -4.46
CA PRO A 30 14.36 -23.93 -4.16
C PRO A 30 14.54 -24.23 -2.66
N ILE A 31 15.02 -23.25 -1.89
CA ILE A 31 15.17 -23.32 -0.44
C ILE A 31 14.47 -22.10 0.14
N GLY A 32 13.60 -22.30 1.14
CA GLY A 32 13.02 -21.21 1.93
C GLY A 32 12.90 -21.61 3.39
N ILE A 33 12.94 -20.60 4.26
CA ILE A 33 12.87 -20.74 5.71
C ILE A 33 11.63 -19.97 6.15
N VAL A 34 10.68 -20.67 6.77
CA VAL A 34 9.43 -20.08 7.25
C VAL A 34 9.60 -19.75 8.73
N VAL A 35 9.40 -18.48 9.07
CA VAL A 35 9.38 -17.98 10.45
C VAL A 35 7.94 -17.59 10.76
N SER A 36 7.36 -18.20 11.80
CA SER A 36 5.96 -18.01 12.17
C SER A 36 5.85 -17.57 13.63
N GLY A 37 4.95 -16.63 13.89
CA GLY A 37 4.76 -16.06 15.22
C GLY A 37 3.74 -14.91 15.20
N PRO A 38 3.37 -14.38 16.37
CA PRO A 38 2.35 -13.35 16.49
C PRO A 38 2.86 -11.92 16.31
N ASP A 39 4.17 -11.67 16.46
CA ASP A 39 4.75 -10.32 16.45
C ASP A 39 5.49 -10.01 15.11
N PRO A 40 4.91 -9.14 14.26
CA PRO A 40 5.54 -8.63 13.04
C PRO A 40 6.99 -8.14 13.19
N VAL A 41 7.28 -7.41 14.27
CA VAL A 41 8.58 -6.75 14.47
C VAL A 41 9.64 -7.80 14.80
N GLU A 42 9.30 -8.76 15.66
CA GLU A 42 10.19 -9.87 16.00
C GLU A 42 10.44 -10.78 14.79
N LEU A 43 9.39 -11.09 14.02
CA LEU A 43 9.49 -11.89 12.80
C LEU A 43 10.42 -11.26 11.77
N GLN A 44 10.35 -9.94 11.59
CA GLN A 44 11.28 -9.21 10.74
C GLN A 44 12.72 -9.38 11.22
N HIS A 45 12.98 -9.07 12.50
CA HIS A 45 14.33 -9.11 13.07
C HIS A 45 14.95 -10.50 12.94
N LEU A 46 14.17 -11.55 13.23
CA LEU A 46 14.61 -12.93 13.12
C LEU A 46 14.86 -13.34 11.67
N SER A 47 13.95 -13.00 10.76
CA SER A 47 14.11 -13.31 9.33
C SER A 47 15.33 -12.65 8.71
N GLU A 48 15.60 -11.39 9.06
CA GLU A 48 16.82 -10.69 8.64
C GLU A 48 18.09 -11.31 9.24
N ALA A 49 18.05 -11.72 10.52
CA ALA A 49 19.16 -12.40 11.15
C ALA A 49 19.48 -13.74 10.47
N ILE A 50 18.44 -14.53 10.17
CA ILE A 50 18.56 -15.78 9.41
C ILE A 50 19.15 -15.50 8.02
N ALA A 51 18.66 -14.48 7.30
CA ALA A 51 19.20 -14.13 5.99
C ALA A 51 20.70 -13.74 6.06
N ARG A 52 21.12 -12.99 7.10
CA ARG A 52 22.53 -12.63 7.33
C ARG A 52 23.41 -13.87 7.58
N VAL A 53 22.90 -14.86 8.30
CA VAL A 53 23.63 -16.12 8.56
C VAL A 53 23.67 -16.99 7.31
N ALA A 54 22.54 -17.13 6.60
CA ALA A 54 22.43 -17.93 5.38
C ALA A 54 23.41 -17.47 4.30
N LYS A 55 23.65 -16.16 4.16
CA LYS A 55 24.65 -15.61 3.23
C LYS A 55 26.08 -16.11 3.47
N LYS A 56 26.40 -16.59 4.67
CA LYS A 56 27.73 -17.13 5.03
C LYS A 56 27.89 -18.61 4.66
N VAL A 57 26.80 -19.29 4.31
CA VAL A 57 26.82 -20.72 3.97
C VAL A 57 27.38 -20.90 2.56
N ARG A 58 28.40 -21.77 2.43
CA ARG A 58 28.99 -22.10 1.13
C ARG A 58 27.93 -22.64 0.17
N GLY A 59 27.84 -22.04 -1.02
CA GLY A 59 26.87 -22.42 -2.06
C GLY A 59 25.61 -21.54 -2.10
N VAL A 60 25.41 -20.65 -1.12
CA VAL A 60 24.32 -19.66 -1.17
C VAL A 60 24.71 -18.51 -2.09
N GLY A 61 24.03 -18.38 -3.23
CA GLY A 61 24.22 -17.25 -4.15
C GLY A 61 23.55 -15.96 -3.67
N SER A 62 22.35 -16.07 -3.08
CA SER A 62 21.60 -14.95 -2.48
C SER A 62 20.67 -15.46 -1.38
N ALA A 63 20.49 -14.67 -0.33
CA ALA A 63 19.47 -14.90 0.69
C ALA A 63 18.84 -13.56 1.10
N VAL A 64 17.52 -13.52 1.15
CA VAL A 64 16.72 -12.32 1.44
C VAL A 64 15.61 -12.70 2.40
N SER A 65 15.24 -11.77 3.27
CA SER A 65 14.00 -11.85 4.03
C SER A 65 12.89 -11.22 3.20
N ASP A 66 11.83 -11.98 2.92
CA ASP A 66 10.63 -11.49 2.22
C ASP A 66 9.73 -10.62 3.12
N TYR A 67 10.15 -10.33 4.36
CA TYR A 67 9.36 -9.54 5.29
C TYR A 67 9.42 -8.06 4.89
N ILE A 68 8.36 -7.58 4.24
CA ILE A 68 8.19 -6.16 3.93
C ILE A 68 7.46 -5.52 5.12
N ALA A 69 8.20 -5.18 6.18
CA ALA A 69 7.68 -4.24 7.15
C ALA A 69 7.89 -2.81 6.62
N GLY A 70 6.86 -1.96 6.70
CA GLY A 70 7.05 -0.52 6.52
C GLY A 70 6.65 0.02 5.15
N GLY A 71 5.55 -0.49 4.60
CA GLY A 71 4.79 0.28 3.61
C GLY A 71 4.56 1.69 4.16
N ARG A 72 4.80 2.72 3.33
CA ARG A 72 4.52 4.11 3.72
C ARG A 72 3.10 4.45 3.34
N TYR A 73 2.30 4.75 4.34
CA TYR A 73 0.90 5.15 4.18
C TYR A 73 0.75 6.65 4.46
N VAL A 74 -0.17 7.28 3.74
CA VAL A 74 -0.74 8.57 4.15
C VAL A 74 -2.02 8.25 4.89
N ASP A 75 -1.98 8.35 6.20
CA ASP A 75 -3.10 8.09 7.10
C ASP A 75 -3.94 9.37 7.21
N VAL A 76 -5.23 9.27 6.84
CA VAL A 76 -6.22 10.34 6.95
C VAL A 76 -7.21 9.96 8.04
N ARG A 77 -6.99 10.49 9.24
CA ARG A 77 -7.81 10.20 10.41
C ARG A 77 -8.87 11.28 10.57
N VAL A 78 -10.11 10.97 10.19
CA VAL A 78 -11.25 11.86 10.37
C VAL A 78 -11.46 12.15 11.86
N ARG A 79 -11.71 13.41 12.21
CA ARG A 79 -12.08 13.88 13.54
C ARG A 79 -13.60 14.09 13.58
N PRO A 80 -14.38 13.15 14.14
CA PRO A 80 -15.84 13.19 14.07
C PRO A 80 -16.44 14.48 14.64
N ASP A 81 -15.89 14.97 15.76
CA ASP A 81 -16.37 16.19 16.41
C ASP A 81 -16.17 17.45 15.56
N ALA A 82 -15.13 17.48 14.71
CA ALA A 82 -14.88 18.58 13.80
C ALA A 82 -15.75 18.48 12.54
N ALA A 83 -15.89 17.26 11.98
CA ALA A 83 -16.75 16.99 10.84
C ALA A 83 -18.22 17.32 11.13
N ALA A 84 -18.71 16.95 12.33
CA ALA A 84 -20.09 17.18 12.76
C ALA A 84 -20.47 18.68 12.82
N ARG A 85 -19.51 19.58 13.07
CA ARG A 85 -19.75 21.04 13.05
C ARG A 85 -20.16 21.56 11.68
N TYR A 86 -19.77 20.84 10.63
CA TYR A 86 -20.10 21.14 9.24
C TYR A 86 -21.17 20.16 8.69
N GLY A 87 -21.83 19.39 9.55
CA GLY A 87 -22.83 18.41 9.12
C GLY A 87 -22.28 17.21 8.35
N LEU A 88 -20.97 16.98 8.39
CA LEU A 88 -20.31 15.87 7.69
C LEU A 88 -20.22 14.63 8.59
N THR A 89 -20.58 13.48 8.04
CA THR A 89 -20.29 12.18 8.66
C THR A 89 -18.88 11.71 8.31
N GLN A 90 -18.38 10.71 9.03
CA GLN A 90 -17.11 10.07 8.68
C GLN A 90 -17.17 9.42 7.28
N ALA A 91 -18.32 8.85 6.91
CA ALA A 91 -18.52 8.25 5.60
C ALA A 91 -18.38 9.29 4.49
N ASP A 92 -19.01 10.46 4.63
CA ASP A 92 -18.94 11.52 3.63
C ASP A 92 -17.50 11.96 3.35
N VAL A 93 -16.69 12.13 4.40
CA VAL A 93 -15.28 12.51 4.25
C VAL A 93 -14.48 11.38 3.58
N GLN A 94 -14.73 10.12 3.94
CA GLN A 94 -14.06 8.97 3.35
C GLN A 94 -14.41 8.78 1.86
N ASP A 95 -15.68 8.97 1.49
CA ASP A 95 -16.16 8.86 0.11
C ASP A 95 -15.52 9.93 -0.79
N VAL A 96 -15.37 11.15 -0.27
CA VAL A 96 -14.65 12.22 -0.97
C VAL A 96 -13.18 11.86 -1.17
N ILE A 97 -12.51 11.31 -0.16
CA ILE A 97 -11.11 10.87 -0.29
C ILE A 97 -10.99 9.72 -1.31
N ALA A 98 -11.84 8.71 -1.22
CA ALA A 98 -11.85 7.55 -2.10
C ALA A 98 -12.02 7.97 -3.57
N THR A 99 -12.94 8.89 -3.83
CA THR A 99 -13.22 9.38 -5.19
C THR A 99 -12.16 10.42 -5.62
N ALA A 100 -12.08 11.56 -4.93
CA ALA A 100 -11.28 12.70 -5.37
C ALA A 100 -9.77 12.47 -5.31
N VAL A 101 -9.29 11.60 -4.39
CA VAL A 101 -7.87 11.26 -4.24
C VAL A 101 -7.55 9.89 -4.80
N GLY A 102 -8.30 8.85 -4.39
CA GLY A 102 -8.10 7.46 -4.80
C GLY A 102 -8.44 7.24 -6.28
N GLY A 103 -9.54 7.84 -6.73
CA GLY A 103 -10.10 7.62 -8.06
C GLY A 103 -10.98 6.38 -8.12
N ASP A 104 -11.75 6.12 -7.07
CA ASP A 104 -12.73 5.04 -7.08
C ASP A 104 -13.74 5.24 -8.23
N PRO A 105 -14.10 4.17 -8.96
CA PRO A 105 -15.06 4.26 -10.05
C PRO A 105 -16.43 4.72 -9.58
N ILE A 106 -16.98 5.73 -10.26
CA ILE A 106 -18.34 6.24 -10.00
C ILE A 106 -19.40 5.58 -10.88
N GLY A 107 -18.98 4.71 -11.80
CA GLY A 107 -19.85 4.01 -12.73
C GLY A 107 -19.05 3.36 -13.85
N GLU A 108 -19.75 2.90 -14.88
CA GLU A 108 -19.14 2.29 -16.05
C GLU A 108 -19.86 2.69 -17.35
N THR A 109 -19.09 2.81 -18.43
CA THR A 109 -19.65 2.86 -19.78
C THR A 109 -19.72 1.46 -20.36
N VAL A 110 -20.77 1.17 -21.14
CA VAL A 110 -20.95 -0.11 -21.83
C VAL A 110 -20.79 0.12 -23.33
N GLN A 111 -19.81 -0.57 -23.93
CA GLN A 111 -19.54 -0.51 -25.37
C GLN A 111 -19.61 -1.94 -25.93
N GLY A 112 -20.82 -2.34 -26.35
CA GLY A 112 -21.08 -3.73 -26.77
C GLY A 112 -20.93 -4.72 -25.62
N ARG A 113 -19.88 -5.55 -25.66
CA ARG A 113 -19.53 -6.52 -24.60
C ARG A 113 -18.47 -6.01 -23.63
N GLU A 114 -17.89 -4.84 -23.92
CA GLU A 114 -16.84 -4.23 -23.12
C GLU A 114 -17.44 -3.26 -22.10
N ARG A 115 -16.82 -3.22 -20.91
CA ARG A 115 -17.20 -2.33 -19.81
C ARG A 115 -15.98 -1.54 -19.38
N PHE A 116 -16.11 -0.22 -19.26
CA PHE A 116 -15.02 0.68 -18.87
C PHE A 116 -15.42 1.52 -17.66
N PRO A 117 -14.61 1.58 -16.58
CA PRO A 117 -14.93 2.37 -15.41
C PRO A 117 -14.84 3.87 -15.72
N ILE A 118 -15.77 4.64 -15.16
CA ILE A 118 -15.76 6.10 -15.15
C ILE A 118 -15.19 6.54 -13.80
N VAL A 119 -14.17 7.39 -13.81
CA VAL A 119 -13.50 7.86 -12.59
C VAL A 119 -13.54 9.38 -12.54
N LEU A 120 -13.97 9.92 -11.42
CA LEU A 120 -13.82 11.33 -11.08
C LEU A 120 -12.64 11.47 -10.12
N ARG A 121 -11.67 12.34 -10.43
CA ARG A 121 -10.50 12.54 -9.56
C ARG A 121 -9.96 13.95 -9.69
N TYR A 122 -9.46 14.52 -8.60
CA TYR A 122 -8.80 15.81 -8.66
C TYR A 122 -7.49 15.77 -9.45
N PRO A 123 -7.10 16.92 -10.05
CA PRO A 123 -5.80 17.07 -10.69
C PRO A 123 -4.68 16.61 -9.77
N ARG A 124 -3.65 15.99 -10.33
CA ARG A 124 -2.54 15.41 -9.54
C ARG A 124 -1.88 16.44 -8.62
N ALA A 125 -1.80 17.71 -9.05
CA ALA A 125 -1.20 18.79 -8.27
C ALA A 125 -1.83 18.98 -6.88
N GLU A 126 -3.13 18.69 -6.74
CA GLU A 126 -3.89 18.90 -5.50
C GLU A 126 -3.79 17.72 -4.51
N ARG A 127 -3.17 16.61 -4.91
CA ARG A 127 -3.11 15.38 -4.09
C ARG A 127 -1.75 14.67 -4.10
N GLN A 128 -0.73 15.29 -4.70
CA GLN A 128 0.60 14.69 -4.81
C GLN A 128 1.46 14.86 -3.56
N THR A 129 1.08 15.71 -2.62
CA THR A 129 1.81 15.93 -1.36
C THR A 129 0.86 15.97 -0.18
N ILE A 130 1.40 15.75 1.03
CA ILE A 130 0.66 15.90 2.29
C ILE A 130 0.12 17.33 2.43
N SER A 131 0.92 18.33 2.07
CA SER A 131 0.48 19.73 2.11
C SER A 131 -0.69 19.97 1.16
N ALA A 132 -0.68 19.37 -0.03
CA ALA A 132 -1.79 19.50 -0.97
C ALA A 132 -3.05 18.80 -0.42
N LEU A 133 -2.90 17.60 0.15
CA LEU A 133 -4.02 16.88 0.78
C LEU A 133 -4.62 17.62 1.98
N ARG A 134 -3.81 18.35 2.76
CA ARG A 134 -4.31 19.17 3.88
C ARG A 134 -5.21 20.30 3.41
N HIS A 135 -4.83 20.98 2.34
CA HIS A 135 -5.58 22.09 1.76
C HIS A 135 -6.64 21.64 0.73
N LEU A 136 -6.78 20.32 0.50
CA LEU A 136 -7.75 19.77 -0.44
C LEU A 136 -9.15 20.18 0.00
N LEU A 137 -9.88 20.87 -0.87
CA LEU A 137 -11.20 21.40 -0.55
C LEU A 137 -12.24 20.28 -0.59
N ILE A 138 -13.06 20.22 0.46
CA ILE A 138 -14.28 19.42 0.51
C ILE A 138 -15.48 20.34 0.64
N VAL A 139 -16.64 19.90 0.14
CA VAL A 139 -17.88 20.67 0.18
C VAL A 139 -18.78 20.08 1.24
N ALA A 140 -19.18 20.87 2.22
CA ALA A 140 -20.12 20.44 3.25
C ALA A 140 -21.57 20.53 2.75
N PRO A 141 -22.54 19.87 3.42
CA PRO A 141 -23.95 19.86 2.99
C PRO A 141 -24.59 21.25 2.91
N ASP A 142 -24.10 22.22 3.68
CA ASP A 142 -24.55 23.62 3.65
C ASP A 142 -23.91 24.44 2.51
N GLY A 143 -23.05 23.82 1.69
CA GLY A 143 -22.32 24.44 0.58
C GLY A 143 -21.01 25.11 0.98
N ALA A 144 -20.64 25.10 2.26
CA ALA A 144 -19.35 25.62 2.71
C ALA A 144 -18.20 24.80 2.12
N GLN A 145 -17.17 25.49 1.65
CA GLN A 145 -15.91 24.85 1.24
C GLN A 145 -14.89 24.97 2.35
N LEU A 146 -14.34 23.84 2.76
CA LEU A 146 -13.35 23.76 3.83
C LEU A 146 -12.18 22.85 3.43
N PRO A 147 -10.96 23.17 3.85
CA PRO A 147 -9.82 22.29 3.63
C PRO A 147 -9.98 21.02 4.46
N LEU A 148 -9.55 19.89 3.93
CA LEU A 148 -9.65 18.56 4.56
C LEU A 148 -9.03 18.53 5.97
N GLU A 149 -7.96 19.29 6.20
CA GLU A 149 -7.32 19.41 7.50
C GLU A 149 -8.24 19.99 8.60
N SER A 150 -9.34 20.65 8.22
CA SER A 150 -10.36 21.15 9.16
C SER A 150 -11.13 20.02 9.82
N VAL A 151 -11.25 18.87 9.17
CA VAL A 151 -12.03 17.72 9.63
C VAL A 151 -11.23 16.43 9.79
N ALA A 152 -9.96 16.38 9.36
CA ALA A 152 -9.12 15.19 9.46
C ALA A 152 -7.65 15.52 9.77
N ASP A 153 -6.97 14.60 10.47
CA ASP A 153 -5.53 14.62 10.67
C ASP A 153 -4.85 13.82 9.55
N ILE A 154 -3.88 14.44 8.86
CA ILE A 154 -3.18 13.81 7.73
C ILE A 154 -1.70 13.68 8.05
N ARG A 155 -1.22 12.44 8.12
CA ARG A 155 0.16 12.10 8.52
C ARG A 155 0.71 10.93 7.72
N VAL A 156 2.04 10.84 7.67
CA VAL A 156 2.70 9.62 7.19
C VAL A 156 2.73 8.63 8.34
N ALA A 157 2.31 7.40 8.07
CA ALA A 157 2.42 6.28 8.99
C ALA A 157 3.15 5.12 8.31
N ALA A 158 3.90 4.36 9.10
CA ALA A 158 4.33 3.04 8.69
C ALA A 158 3.15 2.07 8.88
N GLY A 159 2.92 1.22 7.88
CA GLY A 159 1.91 0.17 7.94
C GLY A 159 2.49 -1.19 7.54
N PRO A 160 1.75 -2.26 7.85
CA PRO A 160 2.08 -3.62 7.43
C PRO A 160 2.02 -3.81 5.91
#